data_AF-A0A7J2Z1U1-F1
#
_entry.id   AF-A0A7J2Z1U1-F1
#
_cell.length_a   1.000
_cell.length_b   1.000
_cell.length_c   1.000
_cell.angle_alpha   90.00
_cell.angle_beta   90.00
_cell.angle_gamma   90.00
#
_symmetry.space_group_name_H-M   'P 1'
#
loop_
_entity.id
_entity.type
_entity.pdbx_description
1 polymer ?
#
loop_
_entity_poly.entity_id
_entity_poly.type
_entity_poly.pdbx_seq_one_letter_code
_entity_poly.pdbx_strand_id
1 'polypeptide(L)'
;MKRLVILMVLLLSLVMFSGCIQKNIYPSEKETIQTEKMQDTNNDGIPDEIVYIFTPKQIQGVTVTREIWVHKNLGNNVTVKLNVYTAASDKITDITLKETIPSSLALNLDKLSFQPKYNELVRAEPPITVSWKFTLSGSESLGKTLIYSTVVYQEINKAWVEKYAQSPYIEVSIIDPKNVPFFVTVSKLGESVYDLLKANLDFYIASSVYATLIFIMVLVYLELLALVGAYVASMVKKTPLMNEVYNFIGHGRKDNTVWIITGIVAIIIGVVIIMFTKEVPGSSEMETLVRLGSNVPKLIGGFAIAIGIISLYYSIIDIIKGILFGERYYMTPLDLAKEKIKHATEWVDELENKIMTAVENKIDTETEEVVAQVARKRIERIMMELNQENAEQYLNEINKTINEVQAAIDGLGSKGEMLENWPKWRNEIDELLKQGDSVSISSLTQIPPRWRKWALARYMSEHIGESLTIEEGVLKRIKTVTIDKNEVVLVLNGLMSEGRMEGVAAIRKDGLLVASMLPKEIDSNLISAVSAKMIANSDMASQEFEKGRTNYILLKGIEGDSVIYVGRKVILLSLLKKGESIGFVISEIAKATEKIDAMI
;
A
#
# COMPACT_ATOMS: atom_id res chain seq x y z
N MET A 1 -3.26 -16.09 -16.59
CA MET A 1 -2.52 -14.97 -17.23
C MET A 1 -1.67 -14.15 -16.26
N LYS A 2 -2.22 -13.58 -15.17
CA LYS A 2 -1.46 -12.71 -14.23
C LYS A 2 -0.19 -13.36 -13.62
N ARG A 3 -0.24 -14.63 -13.20
CA ARG A 3 0.95 -15.33 -12.65
C ARG A 3 2.02 -15.67 -13.69
N LEU A 4 1.66 -15.80 -14.97
CA LEU A 4 2.56 -16.21 -16.05
C LEU A 4 3.49 -15.07 -16.46
N VAL A 5 2.93 -13.85 -16.60
CA VAL A 5 3.71 -12.64 -16.90
C VAL A 5 4.66 -12.31 -15.75
N ILE A 6 4.21 -12.49 -14.50
CA ILE A 6 5.04 -12.29 -13.30
C ILE A 6 6.21 -13.28 -13.27
N LEU A 7 5.96 -14.57 -13.53
CA LEU A 7 7.02 -15.57 -13.59
C LEU A 7 8.01 -15.23 -14.71
N MET A 8 7.52 -14.77 -15.87
CA MET A 8 8.37 -14.41 -17.00
C MET A 8 9.26 -13.20 -16.70
N VAL A 9 8.74 -12.15 -16.04
CA VAL A 9 9.52 -10.94 -15.68
C VAL A 9 10.54 -11.25 -14.57
N LEU A 10 10.17 -12.03 -13.56
CA LEU A 10 11.10 -12.48 -12.52
C LEU A 10 12.19 -13.38 -13.09
N LEU A 11 11.83 -14.31 -13.98
CA LEU A 11 12.78 -15.19 -14.68
C LEU A 11 13.71 -14.38 -15.59
N LEU A 12 13.18 -13.39 -16.32
CA LEU A 12 13.98 -12.50 -17.16
C LEU A 12 14.94 -11.67 -16.30
N SER A 13 14.50 -11.15 -15.14
CA SER A 13 15.37 -10.44 -14.21
C SER A 13 16.44 -11.35 -13.58
N LEU A 14 16.10 -12.59 -13.23
CA LEU A 14 17.07 -13.56 -12.69
C LEU A 14 18.13 -13.93 -13.73
N VAL A 15 17.72 -14.09 -15.00
CA VAL A 15 18.63 -14.37 -16.12
C VAL A 15 19.57 -13.19 -16.37
N MET A 16 19.07 -11.95 -16.26
CA MET A 16 19.87 -10.72 -16.42
C MET A 16 21.00 -10.57 -15.38
N PHE A 17 20.83 -11.12 -14.17
CA PHE A 17 21.81 -11.02 -13.08
C PHE A 17 22.68 -12.28 -12.90
N SER A 18 22.46 -13.33 -13.69
CA SER A 18 23.18 -14.60 -13.58
C SER A 18 24.52 -14.62 -14.34
N GLY A 19 25.36 -13.61 -14.12
CA GLY A 19 26.78 -13.69 -14.50
C GLY A 19 27.56 -14.45 -13.44
N CYS A 20 28.15 -15.59 -13.77
CA CYS A 20 29.08 -16.28 -12.86
C CYS A 20 30.35 -15.45 -12.71
N ILE A 21 30.46 -14.68 -11.61
CA ILE A 21 31.70 -14.00 -11.23
C ILE A 21 32.62 -15.04 -10.62
N GLN A 22 33.65 -15.46 -11.36
CA GLN A 22 34.63 -16.42 -10.85
C GLN A 22 35.60 -15.72 -9.89
N LYS A 23 35.34 -15.84 -8.59
CA LYS A 23 36.19 -15.32 -7.54
C LYS A 23 37.30 -16.33 -7.22
N ASN A 24 38.56 -15.98 -7.49
CA ASN A 24 39.71 -16.82 -7.17
C ASN A 24 40.48 -16.24 -6.00
N ILE A 25 40.82 -17.09 -5.05
CA ILE A 25 41.45 -16.73 -3.79
C ILE A 25 42.86 -17.32 -3.77
N TYR A 26 43.85 -16.47 -3.48
CA TYR A 26 45.25 -16.83 -3.42
C TYR A 26 45.76 -16.53 -1.99
N PRO A 27 45.95 -17.56 -1.16
CA PRO A 27 46.43 -17.37 0.20
C PRO A 27 47.86 -16.83 0.24
N SER A 28 48.23 -16.26 1.38
CA SER A 28 49.60 -15.82 1.65
C SER A 28 50.55 -17.01 1.66
N GLU A 29 51.67 -16.88 0.94
CA GLU A 29 52.71 -17.89 0.84
C GLU A 29 54.08 -17.27 1.11
N LYS A 30 55.08 -18.10 1.40
CA LYS A 30 56.44 -17.63 1.61
C LYS A 30 57.04 -17.11 0.30
N GLU A 31 57.60 -15.90 0.30
CA GLU A 31 58.23 -15.32 -0.89
C GLU A 31 59.74 -15.63 -0.95
N THR A 32 60.28 -15.68 -2.17
CA THR A 32 61.71 -15.92 -2.43
C THR A 32 62.35 -14.64 -2.96
N ILE A 33 63.51 -14.28 -2.41
CA ILE A 33 64.28 -13.12 -2.86
C ILE A 33 64.89 -13.46 -4.23
N GLN A 34 64.58 -12.66 -5.24
CA GLN A 34 65.15 -12.78 -6.58
C GLN A 34 66.50 -12.08 -6.67
N THR A 35 66.56 -10.85 -6.15
CA THR A 35 67.74 -9.99 -6.24
C THR A 35 67.92 -9.21 -4.95
N GLU A 36 69.16 -9.11 -4.48
CA GLU A 36 69.59 -8.25 -3.38
C GLU A 36 70.53 -7.18 -3.96
N LYS A 37 70.25 -5.90 -3.69
CA LYS A 37 71.09 -4.78 -4.10
C LYS A 37 71.53 -4.01 -2.88
N MET A 38 72.81 -3.71 -2.79
CA MET A 38 73.37 -2.80 -1.79
C MET A 38 73.76 -1.51 -2.49
N GLN A 39 73.30 -0.38 -1.97
CA GLN A 39 73.58 0.94 -2.49
C GLN A 39 74.22 1.80 -1.41
N ASP A 40 75.21 2.56 -1.82
CA ASP A 40 75.84 3.60 -1.02
C ASP A 40 75.23 4.93 -1.48
N THR A 41 74.24 5.40 -0.72
CA THR A 41 73.40 6.55 -1.05
C THR A 41 74.08 7.87 -0.68
N ASN A 42 75.03 7.85 0.26
CA ASN A 42 75.79 9.03 0.71
C ASN A 42 77.22 9.07 0.15
N ASN A 43 77.62 8.03 -0.59
CA ASN A 43 78.88 7.86 -1.30
C ASN A 43 80.11 7.91 -0.38
N ASP A 44 79.96 7.42 0.87
CA ASP A 44 81.00 7.36 1.91
C ASP A 44 81.84 6.06 1.87
N GLY A 45 81.52 5.15 0.95
CA GLY A 45 82.17 3.85 0.77
C GLY A 45 81.52 2.72 1.57
N ILE A 46 80.46 2.99 2.34
CA ILE A 46 79.72 2.03 3.16
C ILE A 46 78.26 1.98 2.68
N PRO A 47 77.77 0.82 2.18
CA PRO A 47 76.38 0.71 1.77
C PRO A 47 75.39 0.95 2.92
N ASP A 48 74.61 2.03 2.80
CA ASP A 48 73.60 2.49 3.75
C ASP A 48 72.17 2.15 3.30
N GLU A 49 71.97 1.59 2.10
CA GLU A 49 70.69 1.07 1.63
C GLU A 49 70.79 -0.38 1.13
N ILE A 50 69.83 -1.21 1.54
CA ILE A 50 69.65 -2.56 1.00
C ILE A 50 68.25 -2.69 0.42
N VAL A 51 68.17 -3.16 -0.83
CA VAL A 51 66.90 -3.42 -1.52
C VAL A 51 66.77 -4.91 -1.80
N TYR A 52 65.73 -5.52 -1.23
CA TYR A 52 65.33 -6.90 -1.49
C TYR A 52 64.18 -6.92 -2.51
N ILE A 53 64.44 -7.46 -3.69
CA ILE A 53 63.44 -7.60 -4.77
C ILE A 53 63.01 -9.07 -4.81
N PHE A 54 61.71 -9.32 -4.69
CA PHE A 54 61.15 -10.66 -4.65
C PHE A 54 60.74 -11.16 -6.03
N THR A 55 60.70 -12.47 -6.21
CA THR A 55 60.22 -13.08 -7.45
C THR A 55 58.76 -12.66 -7.71
N PRO A 56 58.43 -12.09 -8.89
CA PRO A 56 57.07 -11.69 -9.22
C PRO A 56 56.08 -12.87 -9.17
N LYS A 57 54.95 -12.69 -8.49
CA LYS A 57 53.88 -13.69 -8.40
C LYS A 57 52.85 -13.41 -9.49
N GLN A 58 52.62 -14.37 -10.38
CA GLN A 58 51.62 -14.30 -11.45
C GLN A 58 50.32 -14.99 -11.04
N ILE A 59 49.22 -14.25 -11.07
CA ILE A 59 47.91 -14.64 -10.55
C ILE A 59 46.85 -14.24 -11.58
N GLN A 60 46.46 -15.17 -12.46
CA GLN A 60 45.41 -14.93 -13.49
C GLN A 60 45.58 -13.61 -14.27
N GLY A 61 46.79 -13.31 -14.75
CA GLY A 61 47.07 -12.08 -15.51
C GLY A 61 47.33 -10.84 -14.64
N VAL A 62 47.25 -10.97 -13.31
CA VAL A 62 47.77 -10.00 -12.33
C VAL A 62 49.17 -10.41 -11.91
N THR A 63 50.14 -9.52 -12.04
CA THR A 63 51.49 -9.67 -11.49
C THR A 63 51.60 -8.87 -10.20
N VAL A 64 52.04 -9.50 -9.12
CA VAL A 64 52.38 -8.80 -7.87
C VAL A 64 53.86 -8.98 -7.57
N THR A 65 54.56 -7.87 -7.37
CA THR A 65 55.98 -7.85 -7.03
C THR A 65 56.18 -7.06 -5.75
N ARG A 66 56.89 -7.66 -4.78
CA ARG A 66 57.31 -6.98 -3.55
C ARG A 66 58.73 -6.46 -3.68
N GLU A 67 58.96 -5.29 -3.10
CA GLU A 67 60.28 -4.77 -2.80
C GLU A 67 60.33 -4.33 -1.34
N ILE A 68 61.42 -4.66 -0.63
CA ILE A 68 61.69 -4.14 0.71
C ILE A 68 62.97 -3.34 0.65
N TRP A 69 62.84 -2.06 0.96
CA TRP A 69 63.92 -1.08 1.00
C TRP A 69 64.27 -0.84 2.46
N VAL A 70 65.53 -1.04 2.82
CA VAL A 70 66.05 -0.86 4.19
C VAL A 70 67.13 0.19 4.13
N HIS A 71 66.85 1.37 4.67
CA HIS A 71 67.84 2.43 4.84
C HIS A 71 68.40 2.37 6.26
N LYS A 72 69.72 2.26 6.38
CA LYS A 72 70.47 2.09 7.63
C LYS A 72 70.78 3.46 8.24
N ASN A 73 69.84 3.99 8.99
CA ASN A 73 69.96 5.24 9.75
C ASN A 73 69.67 5.01 11.25
N LEU A 74 69.69 6.08 12.06
CA LEU A 74 69.28 6.05 13.46
C LEU A 74 67.81 5.58 13.58
N GLY A 75 67.63 4.27 13.80
CA GLY A 75 66.36 3.58 13.60
C GLY A 75 66.16 3.29 12.12
N ASN A 76 66.45 2.05 11.70
CA ASN A 76 66.38 1.59 10.32
C ASN A 76 65.02 1.93 9.70
N ASN A 77 65.01 2.75 8.65
CA ASN A 77 63.79 3.07 7.91
C ASN A 77 63.51 1.97 6.90
N VAL A 78 62.38 1.27 7.08
CA VAL A 78 61.95 0.16 6.23
C VAL A 78 60.77 0.63 5.40
N THR A 79 60.90 0.55 4.09
CA THR A 79 59.82 0.83 3.13
C THR A 79 59.50 -0.43 2.35
N VAL A 80 58.24 -0.87 2.40
CA VAL A 80 57.74 -2.00 1.63
C VAL A 80 56.89 -1.46 0.49
N LYS A 81 57.21 -1.86 -0.74
CA LYS A 81 56.46 -1.54 -1.95
C LYS A 81 55.86 -2.81 -2.52
N LEU A 82 54.56 -2.80 -2.78
CA LEU A 82 53.83 -3.83 -3.49
C LEU A 82 53.37 -3.25 -4.82
N ASN A 83 53.99 -3.70 -5.91
CA ASN A 83 53.61 -3.31 -7.26
C ASN A 83 52.66 -4.36 -7.82
N VAL A 84 51.45 -3.93 -8.16
CA VAL A 84 50.40 -4.78 -8.74
C VAL A 84 50.15 -4.32 -10.16
N TYR A 85 50.36 -5.21 -11.13
CA TYR A 85 50.16 -4.96 -12.55
C TYR A 85 49.14 -5.92 -13.13
N THR A 86 48.32 -5.45 -14.06
CA THR A 86 47.48 -6.31 -14.90
C THR A 86 47.99 -6.28 -16.33
N ALA A 87 48.05 -7.44 -16.98
CA ALA A 87 48.27 -7.49 -18.43
C ALA A 87 47.13 -6.75 -19.16
N ALA A 88 47.44 -6.20 -20.34
CA ALA A 88 46.45 -5.56 -21.20
C ALA A 88 45.29 -6.52 -21.49
N SER A 89 44.10 -6.20 -21.03
CA SER A 89 42.90 -6.99 -21.28
C SER A 89 41.66 -6.10 -21.25
N ASP A 90 40.76 -6.26 -22.21
CA ASP A 90 39.44 -5.59 -22.22
C ASP A 90 38.51 -6.08 -21.07
N LYS A 91 39.07 -6.74 -20.05
CA LYS A 91 38.35 -7.33 -18.92
C LYS A 91 38.48 -6.41 -17.71
N ILE A 92 37.43 -6.40 -16.90
CA ILE A 92 37.42 -5.69 -15.63
C ILE A 92 38.02 -6.63 -14.58
N THR A 93 39.13 -6.22 -13.96
CA THR A 93 39.84 -7.00 -12.95
C THR A 93 39.72 -6.32 -11.60
N ASP A 94 38.93 -6.90 -10.71
CA ASP A 94 38.82 -6.48 -9.32
C ASP A 94 39.85 -7.21 -8.48
N ILE A 95 40.62 -6.44 -7.70
CA ILE A 95 41.71 -6.95 -6.88
C ILE A 95 41.50 -6.49 -5.44
N THR A 96 41.45 -7.45 -4.52
CA THR A 96 41.54 -7.20 -3.08
C THR A 96 42.85 -7.77 -2.57
N LEU A 97 43.71 -6.90 -2.03
CA LEU A 97 45.02 -7.27 -1.50
C LEU A 97 45.02 -7.04 0.01
N LYS A 98 45.27 -8.09 0.78
CA LYS A 98 45.40 -8.05 2.24
C LYS A 98 46.85 -8.33 2.62
N GLU A 99 47.50 -7.33 3.18
CA GLU A 99 48.89 -7.41 3.64
C GLU A 99 48.91 -7.66 5.15
N THR A 100 49.71 -8.64 5.59
CA THR A 100 49.95 -8.91 7.01
C THR A 100 51.35 -8.44 7.38
N ILE A 101 51.40 -7.38 8.18
CA ILE A 101 52.63 -6.70 8.59
C ILE A 101 53.15 -7.40 9.87
N PRO A 102 54.36 -7.97 9.85
CA PRO A 102 54.94 -8.65 11.00
C PRO A 102 55.05 -7.75 12.22
N SER A 103 54.84 -8.30 13.41
CA SER A 103 54.95 -7.58 14.70
C SER A 103 56.34 -6.97 14.93
N SER A 104 57.37 -7.51 14.26
CA SER A 104 58.74 -7.00 14.31
C SER A 104 58.95 -5.72 13.49
N LEU A 105 58.05 -5.42 12.55
CA LEU A 105 58.04 -4.13 11.84
C LEU A 105 57.19 -3.09 12.59
N ALA A 106 56.02 -3.48 13.07
CA ALA A 106 55.15 -2.56 13.81
C ALA A 106 54.31 -3.30 14.86
N LEU A 107 54.31 -2.76 16.08
CA LEU A 107 53.44 -3.22 17.17
C LEU A 107 52.06 -2.52 17.14
N ASN A 108 52.01 -1.27 16.69
CA ASN A 108 50.80 -0.46 16.61
C ASN A 108 50.73 0.22 15.23
N LEU A 109 49.51 0.46 14.75
CA LEU A 109 49.26 1.04 13.43
C LEU A 109 49.83 2.44 13.25
N ASP A 110 49.91 3.25 14.32
CA ASP A 110 50.40 4.64 14.27
C ASP A 110 51.88 4.76 13.88
N LYS A 111 52.64 3.66 13.96
CA LYS A 111 54.05 3.61 13.53
C LYS A 111 54.21 3.36 12.04
N LEU A 112 53.11 3.13 11.31
CA LEU A 112 53.11 2.83 9.88
C LEU A 112 52.55 4.03 9.11
N SER A 113 53.28 4.43 8.08
CA SER A 113 52.79 5.37 7.06
C SER A 113 52.38 4.60 5.81
N PHE A 114 51.25 4.94 5.20
CA PHE A 114 50.71 4.26 4.01
C PHE A 114 50.51 5.23 2.85
N GLN A 115 50.90 4.81 1.64
CA GLN A 115 50.67 5.54 0.39
C GLN A 115 50.24 4.57 -0.73
N PRO A 116 48.99 4.62 -1.22
CA PRO A 116 47.85 5.37 -0.69
C PRO A 116 47.36 4.79 0.66
N LYS A 117 46.54 5.55 1.38
CA LYS A 117 45.87 5.06 2.60
C LYS A 117 45.09 3.78 2.29
N TYR A 118 45.19 2.78 3.17
CA TYR A 118 44.47 1.52 3.02
C TYR A 118 42.95 1.72 3.10
N ASN A 119 42.18 0.85 2.44
CA ASN A 119 40.72 0.94 2.40
C ASN A 119 40.09 0.41 3.69
N GLU A 120 40.63 -0.69 4.24
CA GLU A 120 40.05 -1.39 5.38
C GLU A 120 41.15 -1.94 6.32
N LEU A 121 41.01 -1.69 7.62
CA LEU A 121 41.85 -2.29 8.66
C LEU A 121 41.22 -3.63 9.04
N VAL A 122 41.88 -4.73 8.71
CA VAL A 122 41.38 -6.09 8.96
C VAL A 122 41.73 -6.54 10.38
N ARG A 123 42.94 -6.21 10.85
CA ARG A 123 43.39 -6.52 12.21
C ARG A 123 44.29 -5.41 12.74
N ALA A 124 43.94 -4.85 13.89
CA ALA A 124 44.70 -3.79 14.56
C ALA A 124 45.83 -4.32 15.47
N GLU A 125 45.72 -5.55 15.95
CA GLU A 125 46.72 -6.19 16.81
C GLU A 125 47.86 -6.83 16.00
N PRO A 126 49.11 -6.78 16.49
CA PRO A 126 50.25 -7.40 15.80
C PRO A 126 50.13 -8.94 15.69
N PRO A 127 50.40 -9.54 14.52
CA PRO A 127 50.73 -8.90 13.25
C PRO A 127 49.51 -8.17 12.65
N ILE A 128 49.72 -6.92 12.26
CA ILE A 128 48.68 -5.99 11.79
C ILE A 128 48.28 -6.37 10.36
N THR A 129 46.99 -6.40 10.04
CA THR A 129 46.52 -6.72 8.68
C THR A 129 45.71 -5.57 8.10
N VAL A 130 46.09 -5.11 6.91
CA VAL A 130 45.40 -4.03 6.16
C VAL A 130 44.99 -4.51 4.78
N SER A 131 43.95 -3.91 4.21
CA SER A 131 43.42 -4.27 2.90
C SER A 131 43.30 -3.07 1.98
N TRP A 132 43.71 -3.27 0.72
CA TRP A 132 43.40 -2.37 -0.40
C TRP A 132 42.43 -3.06 -1.35
N LYS A 133 41.50 -2.28 -1.90
CA LYS A 133 40.53 -2.71 -2.91
C LYS A 133 40.58 -1.75 -4.07
N PHE A 134 40.80 -2.27 -5.27
CA PHE A 134 40.83 -1.47 -6.49
C PHE A 134 40.45 -2.30 -7.71
N THR A 135 39.94 -1.59 -8.71
CA THR A 135 39.51 -2.13 -10.00
C THR A 135 40.43 -1.60 -11.09
N LEU A 136 40.91 -2.49 -11.95
CA LEU A 136 41.72 -2.18 -13.12
C LEU A 136 40.97 -2.66 -14.37
N SER A 137 40.84 -1.78 -15.38
CA SER A 137 40.15 -2.08 -16.63
C SER A 137 40.76 -1.22 -17.74
N GLY A 138 41.18 -1.83 -18.84
CA GLY A 138 41.73 -1.09 -19.98
C GLY A 138 42.47 -1.99 -20.99
N SER A 139 42.53 -1.55 -22.24
CA SER A 139 43.23 -2.22 -23.34
C SER A 139 44.76 -2.12 -23.25
N GLU A 140 45.29 -1.51 -22.20
CA GLU A 140 46.72 -1.32 -21.92
C GLU A 140 47.09 -1.92 -20.56
N SER A 141 48.38 -2.19 -20.34
CA SER A 141 48.87 -2.68 -19.04
C SER A 141 48.75 -1.58 -17.99
N LEU A 142 47.94 -1.81 -16.97
CA LEU A 142 47.72 -0.88 -15.86
C LEU A 142 48.39 -1.40 -14.58
N GLY A 143 48.90 -0.49 -13.77
CA GLY A 143 49.57 -0.82 -12.51
C GLY A 143 49.17 0.09 -11.36
N LYS A 144 49.27 -0.43 -10.14
CA LYS A 144 49.19 0.33 -8.89
C LYS A 144 50.34 -0.07 -7.96
N THR A 145 50.94 0.92 -7.32
CA THR A 145 51.95 0.72 -6.29
C THR A 145 51.36 1.06 -4.93
N LEU A 146 51.47 0.12 -4.00
CA LEU A 146 51.08 0.29 -2.60
C LEU A 146 52.35 0.34 -1.76
N ILE A 147 52.49 1.35 -0.92
CA ILE A 147 53.69 1.58 -0.12
C ILE A 147 53.29 1.68 1.34
N TYR A 148 54.05 1.01 2.20
CA TYR A 148 54.05 1.33 3.62
C TYR A 148 55.46 1.45 4.16
N SER A 149 55.67 2.36 5.10
CA SER A 149 56.98 2.59 5.72
C SER A 149 56.90 2.70 7.23
N THR A 150 57.99 2.34 7.89
CA THR A 150 58.14 2.40 9.35
C THR A 150 59.60 2.48 9.76
N VAL A 151 59.85 2.87 11.02
CA VAL A 151 61.18 2.98 11.61
C VAL A 151 61.34 1.90 12.69
N VAL A 152 62.37 1.07 12.57
CA VAL A 152 62.63 -0.05 13.48
C VAL A 152 64.06 -0.02 14.03
N TYR A 153 64.23 -0.39 15.30
CA TYR A 153 65.55 -0.44 15.95
C TYR A 153 66.25 -1.80 15.81
N GLN A 154 65.58 -2.80 15.24
CA GLN A 154 66.18 -4.10 14.93
C GLN A 154 66.81 -4.10 13.54
N GLU A 155 67.84 -4.91 13.34
CA GLU A 155 68.47 -5.08 12.04
C GLU A 155 67.57 -5.92 11.10
N ILE A 156 67.28 -5.36 9.92
CA ILE A 156 66.53 -6.04 8.86
C ILE A 156 67.53 -6.58 7.83
N ASN A 157 68.05 -7.78 8.09
CA ASN A 157 68.98 -8.48 7.21
C ASN A 157 68.26 -9.57 6.39
N LYS A 158 68.99 -10.19 5.45
CA LYS A 158 68.46 -11.26 4.58
C LYS A 158 67.77 -12.39 5.36
N ALA A 159 68.35 -12.82 6.48
CA ALA A 159 67.78 -13.87 7.32
C ALA A 159 66.44 -13.46 7.95
N TRP A 160 66.28 -12.18 8.34
CA TRP A 160 64.99 -11.64 8.77
C TRP A 160 63.98 -11.68 7.63
N VAL A 161 64.36 -11.22 6.44
CA VAL A 161 63.49 -11.15 5.27
C VAL A 161 62.99 -12.54 4.87
N GLU A 162 63.90 -13.51 4.77
CA GLU A 162 63.58 -14.91 4.45
C GLU A 162 62.73 -15.60 5.53
N LYS A 163 62.71 -15.09 6.76
CA LYS A 163 61.92 -15.65 7.85
C LYS A 163 60.50 -15.09 7.91
N TYR A 164 60.32 -13.80 7.63
CA TYR A 164 59.06 -13.09 7.90
C TYR A 164 58.35 -12.56 6.65
N ALA A 165 59.00 -12.47 5.49
CA ALA A 165 58.34 -12.01 4.26
C ALA A 165 57.35 -13.06 3.73
N GLN A 166 56.10 -12.66 3.57
CA GLN A 166 55.02 -13.47 2.99
C GLN A 166 54.29 -12.65 1.94
N SER A 167 53.79 -13.30 0.90
CA SER A 167 52.98 -12.64 -0.10
C SER A 167 51.68 -12.16 0.53
N PRO A 168 51.11 -11.02 0.09
CA PRO A 168 49.80 -10.64 0.55
C PRO A 168 48.78 -11.70 0.13
N TYR A 169 47.71 -11.80 0.90
CA TYR A 169 46.53 -12.58 0.52
C TYR A 169 45.80 -11.79 -0.58
N ILE A 170 45.53 -12.43 -1.71
CA ILE A 170 45.01 -11.76 -2.90
C ILE A 170 43.72 -12.43 -3.35
N GLU A 171 42.66 -11.65 -3.53
CA GLU A 171 41.44 -12.07 -4.20
C GLU A 171 41.39 -11.36 -5.55
N VAL A 172 41.24 -12.15 -6.62
CA VAL A 172 41.09 -11.63 -7.98
C VAL A 172 39.75 -12.09 -8.53
N SER A 173 39.00 -11.15 -9.08
CA SER A 173 37.76 -11.39 -9.80
C SER A 173 37.87 -10.74 -11.17
N ILE A 174 37.80 -11.55 -12.23
CA ILE A 174 37.87 -11.07 -13.61
C ILE A 174 36.49 -11.18 -14.22
N ILE A 175 35.94 -10.03 -14.58
CA ILE A 175 34.67 -9.91 -15.30
C ILE A 175 35.02 -9.63 -16.76
N ASP A 176 34.61 -10.54 -17.64
CA ASP A 176 34.68 -10.31 -19.07
C ASP A 176 33.32 -9.78 -19.54
N PRO A 177 33.22 -8.48 -19.89
CA PRO A 177 31.96 -7.89 -20.33
C PRO A 177 31.40 -8.59 -21.58
N LYS A 178 32.29 -9.15 -22.42
CA LYS A 178 31.95 -9.86 -23.66
C LYS A 178 31.53 -11.32 -23.42
N ASN A 179 31.46 -11.78 -22.18
CA ASN A 179 31.00 -13.13 -21.81
C ASN A 179 29.84 -13.12 -20.82
N VAL A 180 29.27 -11.96 -20.48
CA VAL A 180 28.02 -11.90 -19.72
C VAL A 180 26.88 -12.35 -20.65
N PRO A 181 26.21 -13.50 -20.37
CA PRO A 181 25.33 -14.16 -21.34
C PRO A 181 24.28 -13.24 -21.97
N PHE A 182 23.67 -12.37 -21.16
CA PHE A 182 22.68 -11.41 -21.62
C PHE A 182 23.25 -10.39 -22.60
N PHE A 183 24.36 -9.73 -22.25
CA PHE A 183 24.97 -8.70 -23.12
C PHE A 183 25.46 -9.30 -24.43
N VAL A 184 25.97 -10.53 -24.41
CA VAL A 184 26.42 -11.26 -25.62
C VAL A 184 25.25 -11.61 -26.52
N THR A 185 24.14 -12.10 -25.97
CA THR A 185 22.96 -12.43 -26.77
C THR A 185 22.35 -11.18 -27.38
N VAL A 186 22.21 -10.10 -26.59
CA VAL A 186 21.65 -8.82 -27.07
C VAL A 186 22.58 -8.13 -28.07
N SER A 187 23.91 -8.14 -27.84
CA SER A 187 24.86 -7.55 -28.77
C SER A 187 24.89 -8.29 -30.10
N LYS A 188 24.94 -9.64 -30.08
CA LYS A 188 24.91 -10.45 -31.30
C LYS A 188 23.60 -10.30 -32.07
N LEU A 189 22.47 -10.25 -31.37
CA LEU A 189 21.17 -9.98 -32.00
C LEU A 189 21.16 -8.57 -32.62
N GLY A 190 21.68 -7.57 -31.90
CA GLY A 190 21.81 -6.20 -32.38
C GLY A 190 22.67 -6.09 -33.64
N GLU A 191 23.85 -6.70 -33.63
CA GLU A 191 24.76 -6.77 -34.80
C GLU A 191 24.05 -7.45 -35.99
N SER A 192 23.40 -8.60 -35.75
CA SER A 192 22.67 -9.32 -36.81
C SER A 192 21.54 -8.49 -37.42
N VAL A 193 20.80 -7.75 -36.59
CA VAL A 193 19.72 -6.85 -37.04
C VAL A 193 20.29 -5.68 -37.82
N TYR A 194 21.39 -5.07 -37.35
CA TYR A 194 22.03 -3.96 -38.04
C TYR A 194 22.60 -4.39 -39.40
N ASP A 195 23.25 -5.54 -39.47
CA ASP A 195 23.78 -6.10 -40.72
C ASP A 195 22.66 -6.38 -41.72
N LEU A 196 21.54 -6.94 -41.26
CA LEU A 196 20.35 -7.16 -42.11
C LEU A 196 19.77 -5.84 -42.64
N LEU A 197 19.70 -4.80 -41.80
CA LEU A 197 19.24 -3.48 -42.23
C LEU A 197 20.20 -2.87 -43.26
N LYS A 198 21.51 -2.92 -43.01
CA LYS A 198 22.54 -2.39 -43.90
C LYS A 198 22.62 -3.13 -45.23
N ALA A 199 22.29 -4.42 -45.26
CA ALA A 199 22.27 -5.21 -46.49
C ALA A 199 21.14 -4.77 -47.45
N ASN A 200 20.04 -4.23 -46.92
CA ASN A 200 18.83 -3.92 -47.68
C ASN A 200 18.51 -2.42 -47.82
N LEU A 201 19.12 -1.57 -46.99
CA LEU A 201 18.82 -0.14 -46.90
C LEU A 201 20.08 0.71 -47.01
N ASP A 202 19.91 1.98 -47.38
CA ASP A 202 20.97 2.98 -47.31
C ASP A 202 21.53 3.08 -45.87
N PHE A 203 22.85 3.32 -45.74
CA PHE A 203 23.56 3.38 -44.46
C PHE A 203 22.90 4.32 -43.44
N TYR A 204 22.40 5.48 -43.86
CA TYR A 204 21.78 6.46 -42.96
C TYR A 204 20.38 6.00 -42.54
N ILE A 205 19.62 5.37 -43.44
CA ILE A 205 18.32 4.77 -43.10
C ILE A 205 18.53 3.61 -42.11
N ALA A 206 19.42 2.67 -42.42
CA ALA A 206 19.72 1.51 -41.59
C ALA A 206 20.18 1.94 -40.18
N SER A 207 21.09 2.92 -40.09
CA SER A 207 21.60 3.42 -38.82
C SER A 207 20.52 4.15 -38.01
N SER A 208 19.64 4.90 -38.66
CA SER A 208 18.53 5.60 -37.99
C SER A 208 17.48 4.63 -37.46
N VAL A 209 17.09 3.63 -38.26
CA VAL A 209 16.16 2.57 -37.83
C VAL A 209 16.75 1.80 -36.65
N TYR A 210 18.03 1.39 -36.75
CA TYR A 210 18.70 0.62 -35.71
C TYR A 210 18.82 1.40 -34.39
N ALA A 211 19.29 2.65 -34.44
CA ALA A 211 19.36 3.51 -33.26
C ALA A 211 17.97 3.72 -32.63
N THR A 212 16.93 3.86 -33.45
CA THR A 212 15.55 4.01 -32.97
C THR A 212 15.04 2.72 -32.32
N LEU A 213 15.37 1.55 -32.86
CA LEU A 213 15.01 0.26 -32.25
C LEU A 213 15.66 0.07 -30.88
N ILE A 214 16.94 0.47 -30.72
CA ILE A 214 17.60 0.47 -29.42
C ILE A 214 16.87 1.41 -28.44
N PHE A 215 16.51 2.61 -28.89
CA PHE A 215 15.77 3.56 -28.06
C PHE A 215 14.39 3.01 -27.65
N ILE A 216 13.65 2.40 -28.58
CA ILE A 216 12.37 1.74 -28.29
C ILE A 216 12.54 0.59 -27.29
N MET A 217 13.62 -0.19 -27.39
CA MET A 217 13.92 -1.25 -26.42
C MET A 217 14.09 -0.70 -25.01
N VAL A 218 14.73 0.47 -24.86
CA VAL A 218 14.84 1.18 -23.58
C VAL A 218 13.46 1.65 -23.09
N LEU A 219 12.62 2.21 -23.96
CA LEU A 219 11.25 2.62 -23.60
C LEU A 219 10.41 1.44 -23.10
N VAL A 220 10.44 0.32 -23.82
CA VAL A 220 9.74 -0.92 -23.41
C VAL A 220 10.25 -1.42 -22.06
N TYR A 221 11.57 -1.35 -21.83
CA TYR A 221 12.14 -1.73 -20.54
C TYR A 221 11.66 -0.83 -19.39
N LEU A 222 11.56 0.48 -19.62
CA LEU A 222 11.00 1.42 -18.62
C LEU A 222 9.53 1.13 -18.33
N GLU A 223 8.72 0.78 -19.33
CA GLU A 223 7.33 0.37 -19.13
C GLU A 223 7.22 -0.92 -18.30
N LEU A 224 8.11 -1.89 -18.53
CA LEU A 224 8.17 -3.12 -17.72
C LEU A 224 8.52 -2.81 -16.25
N LEU A 225 9.47 -1.90 -16.01
CA LEU A 225 9.79 -1.45 -14.66
C LEU A 225 8.62 -0.74 -13.98
N ALA A 226 7.87 0.10 -14.71
CA ALA A 226 6.67 0.75 -14.19
C ALA A 226 5.61 -0.29 -13.76
N LEU A 227 5.46 -1.38 -14.51
CA LEU A 227 4.53 -2.46 -14.16
C LEU A 227 4.98 -3.23 -12.90
N VAL A 228 6.28 -3.44 -12.71
CA VAL A 228 6.83 -3.98 -11.45
C VAL A 228 6.58 -3.00 -10.30
N GLY A 229 6.76 -1.70 -10.51
CA GLY A 229 6.45 -0.65 -9.54
C GLY A 229 4.98 -0.67 -9.11
N ALA A 230 4.05 -0.77 -10.05
CA ALA A 230 2.61 -0.89 -9.79
C ALA A 230 2.28 -2.14 -8.95
N TYR A 231 2.97 -3.25 -9.19
CA TYR A 231 2.80 -4.47 -8.41
C TYR A 231 3.24 -4.31 -6.96
N VAL A 232 4.44 -3.74 -6.74
CA VAL A 232 4.95 -3.46 -5.39
C VAL A 232 4.03 -2.48 -4.67
N ALA A 233 3.58 -1.42 -5.35
CA ALA A 233 2.62 -0.46 -4.79
C ALA A 233 1.31 -1.13 -4.39
N SER A 234 0.78 -2.05 -5.21
CA SER A 234 -0.44 -2.80 -4.92
C SER A 234 -0.29 -3.68 -3.68
N MET A 235 0.87 -4.31 -3.47
CA MET A 235 1.15 -5.08 -2.25
C MET A 235 1.22 -4.20 -1.00
N VAL A 236 1.89 -3.05 -1.10
CA VAL A 236 2.07 -2.14 0.05
C VAL A 236 0.74 -1.50 0.44
N LYS A 237 -0.03 -1.01 -0.54
CA LYS A 237 -1.30 -0.30 -0.31
C LYS A 237 -2.51 -1.23 -0.13
N LYS A 238 -2.36 -2.54 -0.40
CA LYS A 238 -3.46 -3.53 -0.45
C LYS A 238 -4.60 -3.12 -1.39
N THR A 239 -4.27 -2.37 -2.44
CA THR A 239 -5.21 -1.94 -3.49
C THR A 239 -5.22 -2.96 -4.63
N PRO A 240 -6.33 -3.07 -5.39
CA PRO A 240 -6.37 -3.94 -6.56
C PRO A 240 -5.29 -3.57 -7.58
N LEU A 241 -4.50 -4.56 -8.05
CA LEU A 241 -3.37 -4.36 -8.97
C LEU A 241 -3.71 -3.46 -10.16
N MET A 242 -4.88 -3.65 -10.77
CA MET A 242 -5.25 -2.88 -11.95
C MET A 242 -5.34 -1.38 -11.67
N ASN A 243 -5.75 -0.96 -10.46
CA ASN A 243 -5.80 0.47 -10.12
C ASN A 243 -4.41 1.09 -10.11
N GLU A 244 -3.42 0.42 -9.50
CA GLU A 244 -2.04 0.91 -9.53
C GLU A 244 -1.46 0.83 -10.94
N VAL A 245 -1.81 -0.19 -11.74
CA VAL A 245 -1.40 -0.26 -13.15
C VAL A 245 -1.90 0.94 -13.94
N TYR A 246 -3.16 1.37 -13.77
CA TYR A 246 -3.67 2.58 -14.41
C TYR A 246 -2.92 3.84 -13.93
N ASN A 247 -2.60 3.94 -12.64
CA ASN A 247 -1.87 5.08 -12.10
C ASN A 247 -0.44 5.18 -12.67
N PHE A 248 0.24 4.06 -12.88
CA PHE A 248 1.61 4.02 -13.42
C PHE A 248 1.67 4.14 -14.95
N ILE A 249 0.72 3.53 -15.67
CA ILE A 249 0.68 3.59 -17.14
C ILE A 249 0.13 4.95 -17.60
N GLY A 250 -0.68 5.62 -16.78
CA GLY A 250 -1.38 6.84 -17.13
C GLY A 250 -2.61 6.56 -18.01
N HIS A 251 -3.09 7.60 -18.68
CA HIS A 251 -4.24 7.52 -19.58
C HIS A 251 -3.84 7.81 -21.03
N GLY A 252 -4.42 7.07 -21.95
CA GLY A 252 -4.20 7.24 -23.39
C GLY A 252 -4.99 8.40 -23.99
N ARG A 253 -4.80 8.64 -25.28
CA ARG A 253 -5.64 9.58 -26.04
C ARG A 253 -6.26 8.86 -27.24
N LYS A 254 -7.57 9.03 -27.45
CA LYS A 254 -8.27 8.37 -28.57
C LYS A 254 -7.87 8.93 -29.95
N ASP A 255 -7.16 10.06 -30.02
CA ASP A 255 -6.81 10.79 -31.25
C ASP A 255 -5.47 10.37 -31.90
N ASN A 256 -5.17 9.06 -31.91
CA ASN A 256 -3.91 8.53 -32.46
C ASN A 256 -3.73 8.73 -33.98
N THR A 257 -4.82 8.99 -34.72
CA THR A 257 -4.79 9.16 -36.19
C THR A 257 -3.84 10.27 -36.64
N VAL A 258 -3.80 11.39 -35.92
CA VAL A 258 -2.93 12.53 -36.25
C VAL A 258 -1.46 12.12 -36.14
N TRP A 259 -1.10 11.47 -35.03
CA TRP A 259 0.27 11.03 -34.75
C TRP A 259 0.76 9.94 -35.70
N ILE A 260 -0.14 9.05 -36.13
CA ILE A 260 0.17 8.05 -37.16
C ILE A 260 0.49 8.74 -38.49
N ILE A 261 -0.36 9.68 -38.93
CA ILE A 261 -0.15 10.41 -40.20
C ILE A 261 1.14 11.22 -40.13
N THR A 262 1.34 12.00 -39.06
CA THR A 262 2.57 12.79 -38.86
C THR A 262 3.81 11.89 -38.85
N GLY A 263 3.73 10.72 -38.22
CA GLY A 263 4.81 9.74 -38.20
C GLY A 263 5.17 9.20 -39.58
N ILE A 264 4.17 8.79 -40.36
CA ILE A 264 4.36 8.32 -41.74
C ILE A 264 4.97 9.43 -42.62
N VAL A 265 4.44 10.64 -42.52
CA VAL A 265 4.95 11.81 -43.28
C VAL A 265 6.40 12.10 -42.91
N ALA A 266 6.77 12.07 -41.63
CA ALA A 266 8.14 12.29 -41.19
C ALA A 266 9.12 11.23 -41.75
N ILE A 267 8.71 9.95 -41.79
CA ILE A 267 9.51 8.88 -42.41
C ILE A 267 9.71 9.15 -43.90
N ILE A 268 8.63 9.48 -44.63
CA ILE A 268 8.71 9.77 -46.08
C ILE A 268 9.65 10.95 -46.34
N ILE A 269 9.50 12.05 -45.60
CA ILE A 269 10.37 13.23 -45.72
C ILE A 269 11.83 12.84 -45.45
N GLY A 270 12.09 12.06 -44.40
CA GLY A 270 13.43 11.63 -44.06
C GLY A 270 14.09 10.76 -45.14
N VAL A 271 13.34 9.81 -45.70
CA VAL A 271 13.81 8.97 -46.82
C VAL A 271 14.09 9.83 -48.05
N VAL A 272 13.21 10.77 -48.38
CA VAL A 272 13.41 11.71 -49.52
C VAL A 272 14.68 12.53 -49.31
N ILE A 273 14.90 13.11 -48.13
CA ILE A 273 16.11 13.88 -47.84
C ILE A 273 17.37 13.02 -48.06
N ILE A 274 17.38 11.78 -47.57
CA ILE A 274 18.54 10.88 -47.71
C ILE A 274 18.78 10.50 -49.17
N MET A 275 17.73 10.18 -49.92
CA MET A 275 17.85 9.76 -51.32
C MET A 275 18.28 10.90 -52.25
N PHE A 276 17.86 12.13 -51.97
CA PHE A 276 18.13 13.29 -52.83
C PHE A 276 19.38 14.09 -52.43
N THR A 277 20.08 13.70 -51.36
CA THR A 277 21.33 14.36 -50.93
C THR A 277 22.55 13.50 -51.27
N LYS A 278 23.57 14.14 -51.88
CA LYS A 278 24.81 13.45 -52.23
C LYS A 278 25.69 13.28 -51.01
N GLU A 279 26.34 12.12 -50.94
CA GLU A 279 27.29 11.82 -49.87
C GLU A 279 28.65 12.46 -50.16
N VAL A 280 29.33 12.95 -49.12
CA VAL A 280 30.70 13.48 -49.22
C VAL A 280 31.64 12.37 -49.70
N PRO A 281 32.41 12.58 -50.79
CA PRO A 281 33.34 11.58 -51.31
C PRO A 281 34.34 11.08 -50.25
N GLY A 282 34.61 9.78 -50.22
CA GLY A 282 35.52 9.15 -49.25
C GLY A 282 34.92 8.90 -47.86
N SER A 283 33.72 9.42 -47.56
CA SER A 283 33.10 9.20 -46.24
C SER A 283 32.66 7.75 -45.99
N SER A 284 32.55 6.91 -47.03
CA SER A 284 32.20 5.49 -46.89
C SER A 284 33.24 4.64 -46.17
N GLU A 285 34.50 5.10 -46.16
CA GLU A 285 35.63 4.42 -45.51
C GLU A 285 35.85 4.91 -44.07
N MET A 286 35.13 5.95 -43.65
CA MET A 286 35.23 6.50 -42.30
C MET A 286 34.50 5.62 -41.27
N GLU A 287 34.91 5.71 -40.01
CA GLU A 287 34.17 5.12 -38.90
C GLU A 287 32.73 5.66 -38.83
N THR A 288 31.80 4.83 -38.35
CA THR A 288 30.34 5.08 -38.34
C THR A 288 29.97 6.48 -37.81
N LEU A 289 30.53 6.89 -36.67
CA LEU A 289 30.21 8.18 -36.05
C LEU A 289 30.73 9.37 -36.89
N VAL A 290 31.93 9.23 -37.46
CA VAL A 290 32.56 10.25 -38.30
C VAL A 290 31.80 10.38 -39.63
N ARG A 291 31.40 9.26 -40.23
CA ARG A 291 30.58 9.22 -41.45
C ARG A 291 29.20 9.87 -41.28
N LEU A 292 28.55 9.62 -40.13
CA LEU A 292 27.29 10.28 -39.78
C LEU A 292 27.47 11.81 -39.66
N GLY A 293 28.55 12.24 -38.99
CA GLY A 293 28.86 13.66 -38.80
C GLY A 293 29.26 14.40 -40.08
N SER A 294 29.85 13.71 -41.06
CA SER A 294 30.30 14.33 -42.31
C SER A 294 29.16 14.68 -43.27
N ASN A 295 27.96 14.13 -43.09
CA ASN A 295 26.83 14.26 -44.02
C ASN A 295 25.57 14.79 -43.31
N VAL A 296 25.62 16.06 -42.88
CA VAL A 296 24.55 16.72 -42.10
C VAL A 296 23.15 16.59 -42.72
N PRO A 297 22.93 16.79 -44.04
CA PRO A 297 21.59 16.64 -44.62
C PRO A 297 21.03 15.22 -44.48
N LYS A 298 21.85 14.19 -44.73
CA LYS A 298 21.46 12.79 -44.56
C LYS A 298 21.17 12.46 -43.09
N LEU A 299 21.94 13.03 -42.16
CA LEU A 299 21.70 12.91 -40.72
C LEU A 299 20.34 13.51 -40.32
N ILE A 300 19.98 14.69 -40.84
CA ILE A 300 18.66 15.31 -40.62
C ILE A 300 17.54 14.39 -41.14
N GLY A 301 17.71 13.81 -42.33
CA GLY A 301 16.77 12.83 -42.85
C GLY A 301 16.65 11.59 -41.95
N GLY A 302 17.76 11.14 -41.38
CA GLY A 302 17.78 10.05 -40.39
C GLY A 302 17.00 10.37 -39.12
N PHE A 303 17.16 11.58 -38.57
CA PHE A 303 16.37 12.04 -37.42
C PHE A 303 14.88 12.13 -37.72
N ALA A 304 14.49 12.56 -38.93
CA ALA A 304 13.08 12.58 -39.32
C ALA A 304 12.47 11.16 -39.37
N ILE A 305 13.22 10.17 -39.87
CA ILE A 305 12.83 8.75 -39.80
C ILE A 305 12.68 8.29 -38.34
N ALA A 306 13.65 8.61 -37.48
CA ALA A 306 13.62 8.23 -36.07
C ALA A 306 12.38 8.80 -35.35
N ILE A 307 12.10 10.10 -35.51
CA ILE A 307 10.90 10.75 -34.95
C ILE A 307 9.63 10.06 -35.46
N GLY A 308 9.57 9.75 -36.75
CA GLY A 308 8.41 9.10 -37.33
C GLY A 308 8.18 7.68 -36.79
N ILE A 309 9.23 6.87 -36.65
CA ILE A 309 9.14 5.54 -36.06
C ILE A 309 8.73 5.63 -34.58
N ILE A 310 9.27 6.57 -33.81
CA ILE A 310 8.91 6.80 -32.40
C ILE A 310 7.43 7.21 -32.29
N SER A 311 6.94 8.08 -33.16
CA SER A 311 5.52 8.47 -33.22
C SER A 311 4.60 7.27 -33.47
N LEU A 312 4.98 6.39 -34.40
CA LEU A 312 4.25 5.16 -34.69
C LEU A 312 4.30 4.18 -33.50
N TYR A 313 5.46 4.04 -32.85
CA TYR A 313 5.59 3.22 -31.65
C TYR A 313 4.61 3.65 -30.56
N TYR A 314 4.58 4.93 -30.20
CA TYR A 314 3.64 5.43 -29.18
C TYR A 314 2.18 5.23 -29.58
N SER A 315 1.84 5.50 -30.84
CA SER A 315 0.47 5.30 -31.36
C SER A 315 0.04 3.83 -31.28
N ILE A 316 0.93 2.91 -31.67
CA ILE A 316 0.65 1.46 -31.62
C ILE A 316 0.51 1.00 -30.17
N ILE A 317 1.41 1.43 -29.28
CA ILE A 317 1.34 1.09 -27.85
C ILE A 317 0.05 1.61 -27.22
N ASP A 318 -0.37 2.82 -27.54
CA ASP A 318 -1.60 3.41 -27.03
C ASP A 318 -2.84 2.61 -27.48
N ILE A 319 -2.90 2.20 -28.76
CA ILE A 319 -3.95 1.31 -29.29
C ILE A 319 -3.95 -0.05 -28.58
N ILE A 320 -2.78 -0.67 -28.42
CA ILE A 320 -2.63 -1.96 -27.73
C ILE A 320 -3.11 -1.84 -26.28
N LYS A 321 -2.72 -0.78 -25.57
CA LYS A 321 -3.17 -0.49 -24.20
C LYS A 321 -4.69 -0.31 -24.17
N GLY A 322 -5.28 0.41 -25.12
CA GLY A 322 -6.74 0.53 -25.24
C GLY A 322 -7.46 -0.80 -25.44
N ILE A 323 -6.91 -1.71 -26.25
CA ILE A 323 -7.48 -3.06 -26.45
C ILE A 323 -7.37 -3.88 -25.16
N LEU A 324 -6.25 -3.79 -24.46
CA LEU A 324 -5.96 -4.62 -23.29
C LEU A 324 -6.70 -4.14 -22.03
N PHE A 325 -6.87 -2.84 -21.88
CA PHE A 325 -7.43 -2.20 -20.68
C PHE A 325 -8.83 -1.61 -20.86
N GLY A 326 -9.37 -1.63 -22.09
CA GLY A 326 -10.72 -1.15 -22.41
C GLY A 326 -10.88 0.37 -22.33
N GLU A 327 -12.14 0.84 -22.31
CA GLU A 327 -12.46 2.27 -22.31
C GLU A 327 -11.89 3.03 -21.11
N ARG A 328 -11.73 2.33 -19.96
CA ARG A 328 -11.16 2.90 -18.74
C ARG A 328 -9.77 3.50 -18.94
N TYR A 329 -8.97 2.97 -19.86
CA TYR A 329 -7.64 3.51 -20.16
C TYR A 329 -7.67 4.91 -20.76
N TYR A 330 -8.76 5.27 -21.44
CA TYR A 330 -8.93 6.57 -22.10
C TYR A 330 -9.67 7.58 -21.23
N MET A 331 -10.15 7.19 -20.05
CA MET A 331 -10.91 8.05 -19.16
C MET A 331 -9.97 8.74 -18.18
N THR A 332 -10.12 10.06 -18.06
CA THR A 332 -9.51 10.76 -16.93
C THR A 332 -10.23 10.41 -15.63
N PRO A 333 -9.62 10.62 -14.45
CA PRO A 333 -10.31 10.48 -13.17
C PRO A 333 -11.62 11.29 -13.12
N LEU A 334 -11.64 12.46 -13.77
CA LEU A 334 -12.82 13.31 -13.91
C LEU A 334 -13.92 12.66 -14.74
N ASP A 335 -13.58 12.06 -15.88
CA ASP A 335 -14.56 11.38 -16.75
C ASP A 335 -15.16 10.16 -16.04
N LEU A 336 -14.31 9.40 -15.35
CA LEU A 336 -14.75 8.26 -14.54
C LEU A 336 -15.67 8.71 -13.39
N ALA A 337 -15.36 9.82 -12.73
CA ALA A 337 -16.19 10.38 -11.67
C ALA A 337 -17.57 10.80 -12.21
N LYS A 338 -17.62 11.47 -13.36
CA LYS A 338 -18.87 11.86 -14.02
C LYS A 338 -19.74 10.65 -14.39
N GLU A 339 -19.13 9.61 -14.97
CA GLU A 339 -19.84 8.38 -15.32
C GLU A 339 -20.40 7.69 -14.07
N LYS A 340 -19.61 7.60 -13.00
CA LYS A 340 -20.06 7.02 -11.73
C LYS A 340 -21.12 7.85 -11.03
N ILE A 341 -21.07 9.17 -11.11
CA ILE A 341 -22.14 10.04 -10.60
C ILE A 341 -23.44 9.75 -11.32
N LYS A 342 -23.42 9.63 -12.65
CA LYS A 342 -24.61 9.27 -13.43
C LYS A 342 -25.21 7.94 -12.94
N HIS A 343 -24.37 6.92 -12.81
CA HIS A 343 -24.78 5.61 -12.27
C HIS A 343 -25.30 5.70 -10.84
N ALA A 344 -24.67 6.50 -9.97
CA ALA A 344 -25.12 6.69 -8.60
C ALA A 344 -26.49 7.37 -8.54
N THR A 345 -26.75 8.35 -9.42
CA THR A 345 -28.06 8.99 -9.55
C THR A 345 -29.13 7.97 -9.97
N GLU A 346 -28.84 7.12 -10.96
CA GLU A 346 -29.76 6.05 -11.38
C GLU A 346 -30.09 5.08 -10.23
N TRP A 347 -29.11 4.72 -9.40
CA TRP A 347 -29.35 3.90 -8.21
C TRP A 347 -30.20 4.59 -7.16
N VAL A 348 -29.99 5.90 -6.93
CA VAL A 348 -30.81 6.68 -6.00
C VAL A 348 -32.25 6.77 -6.52
N ASP A 349 -32.44 7.01 -7.81
CA ASP A 349 -33.77 7.03 -8.43
C ASP A 349 -34.46 5.65 -8.30
N GLU A 350 -33.73 4.53 -8.44
CA GLU A 350 -34.28 3.19 -8.19
C GLU A 350 -34.72 3.02 -6.72
N LEU A 351 -33.90 3.46 -5.77
CA LEU A 351 -34.23 3.39 -4.35
C LEU A 351 -35.49 4.21 -4.02
N GLU A 352 -35.58 5.44 -4.50
CA GLU A 352 -36.74 6.31 -4.31
C GLU A 352 -38.02 5.67 -4.88
N ASN A 353 -37.94 5.07 -6.07
CA ASN A 353 -39.07 4.35 -6.66
C ASN A 353 -39.50 3.14 -5.81
N LYS A 354 -38.55 2.34 -5.32
CA LYS A 354 -38.84 1.21 -4.43
C LYS A 354 -39.45 1.65 -3.10
N ILE A 355 -39.01 2.78 -2.56
CA ILE A 355 -39.61 3.38 -1.37
C ILE A 355 -41.07 3.75 -1.62
N MET A 356 -41.39 4.41 -2.75
CA MET A 356 -42.80 4.74 -3.08
C MET A 356 -43.67 3.48 -3.12
N THR A 357 -43.23 2.43 -3.82
CA THR A 357 -43.97 1.16 -3.88
C THR A 357 -44.09 0.49 -2.52
N ALA A 358 -43.06 0.60 -1.67
CA ALA A 358 -43.08 0.04 -0.32
C ALA A 358 -44.05 0.82 0.61
N VAL A 359 -44.11 2.15 0.49
CA VAL A 359 -45.09 2.97 1.23
C VAL A 359 -46.53 2.63 0.84
N GLU A 360 -46.81 2.43 -0.46
CA GLU A 360 -48.12 1.97 -0.93
C GLU A 360 -48.53 0.63 -0.30
N ASN A 361 -47.56 -0.26 -0.09
CA ASN A 361 -47.74 -1.56 0.54
C ASN A 361 -47.64 -1.55 2.08
N LYS A 362 -47.61 -0.35 2.70
CA LYS A 362 -47.52 -0.16 4.16
C LYS A 362 -46.28 -0.80 4.78
N ILE A 363 -45.16 -0.81 4.06
CA ILE A 363 -43.85 -1.19 4.59
C ILE A 363 -43.24 0.03 5.31
N ASP A 364 -42.55 -0.20 6.43
CA ASP A 364 -41.76 0.85 7.09
C ASP A 364 -40.46 1.12 6.32
N THR A 365 -40.32 2.37 5.85
CA THR A 365 -39.24 2.84 4.98
C THR A 365 -38.44 4.02 5.55
N GLU A 366 -38.65 4.41 6.83
CA GLU A 366 -38.01 5.61 7.41
C GLU A 366 -36.48 5.59 7.23
N THR A 367 -35.87 4.43 7.46
CA THR A 367 -34.42 4.24 7.32
C THR A 367 -33.93 4.46 5.90
N GLU A 368 -34.62 3.91 4.91
CA GLU A 368 -34.23 3.97 3.51
C GLU A 368 -34.51 5.33 2.90
N GLU A 369 -35.55 6.03 3.35
CA GLU A 369 -35.84 7.40 2.95
C GLU A 369 -34.73 8.37 3.38
N VAL A 370 -34.21 8.23 4.61
CA VAL A 370 -33.04 9.00 5.07
C VAL A 370 -31.82 8.71 4.20
N VAL A 371 -31.56 7.44 3.85
CA VAL A 371 -30.43 7.07 2.98
C VAL A 371 -30.57 7.70 1.60
N ALA A 372 -31.76 7.64 0.99
CA ALA A 372 -32.03 8.26 -0.31
C ALA A 372 -31.78 9.77 -0.29
N GLN A 373 -32.34 10.49 0.70
CA GLN A 373 -32.17 11.94 0.84
C GLN A 373 -30.70 12.35 1.05
N VAL A 374 -29.97 11.62 1.91
CA VAL A 374 -28.55 11.90 2.16
C VAL A 374 -27.71 11.61 0.92
N ALA A 375 -27.96 10.49 0.24
CA ALA A 375 -27.26 10.13 -0.99
C ALA A 375 -27.51 11.16 -2.10
N ARG A 376 -28.76 11.60 -2.29
CA ARG A 376 -29.13 12.61 -3.29
C ARG A 376 -28.39 13.92 -3.08
N LYS A 377 -28.47 14.49 -1.88
CA LYS A 377 -27.76 15.74 -1.53
C LYS A 377 -26.25 15.61 -1.70
N ARG A 378 -25.68 14.46 -1.32
CA ARG A 378 -24.24 14.22 -1.46
C ARG A 378 -23.84 14.17 -2.93
N ILE A 379 -24.56 13.44 -3.78
CA ILE A 379 -24.29 13.35 -5.22
C ILE A 379 -24.42 14.71 -5.88
N GLU A 380 -25.46 15.49 -5.57
CA GLU A 380 -25.65 16.84 -6.10
C GLU A 380 -24.51 17.77 -5.72
N ARG A 381 -24.06 17.75 -4.45
CA ARG A 381 -22.89 18.51 -3.99
C ARG A 381 -21.63 18.11 -4.76
N ILE A 382 -21.35 16.82 -4.86
CA ILE A 382 -20.17 16.31 -5.58
C ILE A 382 -20.23 16.78 -7.03
N MET A 383 -21.40 16.71 -7.69
CA MET A 383 -21.57 17.13 -9.08
C MET A 383 -21.26 18.62 -9.30
N MET A 384 -21.53 19.48 -8.32
CA MET A 384 -21.21 20.92 -8.38
C MET A 384 -19.73 21.21 -8.15
N GLU A 385 -19.07 20.47 -7.26
CA GLU A 385 -17.69 20.73 -6.84
C GLU A 385 -16.64 19.97 -7.67
N LEU A 386 -17.07 18.99 -8.47
CA LEU A 386 -16.17 18.08 -9.19
C LEU A 386 -15.29 18.82 -10.22
N ASN A 387 -13.98 18.70 -10.06
CA ASN A 387 -12.95 19.21 -10.95
C ASN A 387 -11.81 18.19 -11.12
N GLN A 388 -10.78 18.53 -11.90
CA GLN A 388 -9.66 17.60 -12.16
C GLN A 388 -8.82 17.27 -10.92
N GLU A 389 -8.69 18.21 -9.97
CA GLU A 389 -7.83 18.04 -8.78
C GLU A 389 -8.48 17.15 -7.72
N ASN A 390 -9.80 17.25 -7.56
CA ASN A 390 -10.54 16.52 -6.53
C ASN A 390 -11.25 15.25 -7.03
N ALA A 391 -11.16 14.94 -8.32
CA ALA A 391 -11.86 13.80 -8.92
C ALA A 391 -11.52 12.45 -8.26
N GLU A 392 -10.25 12.21 -7.91
CA GLU A 392 -9.85 10.96 -7.23
C GLU A 392 -10.45 10.82 -5.83
N GLN A 393 -10.51 11.93 -5.08
CA GLN A 393 -11.12 11.95 -3.76
C GLN A 393 -12.63 11.65 -3.86
N TYR A 394 -13.31 12.31 -4.80
CA TYR A 394 -14.74 12.12 -4.99
C TYR A 394 -15.10 10.74 -5.54
N LEU A 395 -14.23 10.10 -6.34
CA LEU A 395 -14.44 8.72 -6.79
C LEU A 395 -14.66 7.75 -5.63
N ASN A 396 -13.91 7.90 -4.53
CA ASN A 396 -14.09 7.06 -3.34
C ASN A 396 -15.42 7.35 -2.64
N GLU A 397 -15.79 8.62 -2.51
CA GLU A 397 -17.06 9.04 -1.90
C GLU A 397 -18.27 8.59 -2.71
N ILE A 398 -18.20 8.65 -4.05
CA ILE A 398 -19.24 8.16 -4.96
C ILE A 398 -19.41 6.65 -4.80
N ASN A 399 -18.32 5.87 -4.79
CA ASN A 399 -18.41 4.41 -4.61
C ASN A 399 -19.02 4.03 -3.26
N LYS A 400 -18.65 4.74 -2.19
CA LYS A 400 -19.25 4.54 -0.87
C LYS A 400 -20.75 4.78 -0.92
N THR A 401 -21.17 5.87 -1.56
CA THR A 401 -22.58 6.24 -1.70
C THR A 401 -23.36 5.20 -2.51
N ILE A 402 -22.81 4.70 -3.61
CA ILE A 402 -23.43 3.61 -4.40
C ILE A 402 -23.66 2.37 -3.51
N ASN A 403 -22.66 1.96 -2.73
CA ASN A 403 -22.78 0.79 -1.86
C ASN A 403 -23.83 1.00 -0.74
N GLU A 404 -23.90 2.20 -0.16
CA GLU A 404 -24.92 2.57 0.83
C GLU A 404 -26.34 2.46 0.24
N VAL A 405 -26.54 2.97 -0.98
CA VAL A 405 -27.82 2.93 -1.69
C VAL A 405 -28.21 1.50 -2.07
N GLN A 406 -27.28 0.70 -2.60
CA GLN A 406 -27.53 -0.71 -2.92
C GLN A 406 -27.92 -1.52 -1.69
N ALA A 407 -27.22 -1.31 -0.56
CA ALA A 407 -27.57 -1.98 0.70
C ALA A 407 -28.99 -1.61 1.18
N ALA A 408 -29.42 -0.36 1.00
CA ALA A 408 -30.78 0.07 1.31
C ALA A 408 -31.83 -0.58 0.39
N ILE A 409 -31.54 -0.66 -0.91
CA ILE A 409 -32.39 -1.36 -1.89
C ILE A 409 -32.59 -2.83 -1.50
N ASP A 410 -31.49 -3.52 -1.16
CA ASP A 410 -31.53 -4.93 -0.75
C ASP A 410 -32.30 -5.09 0.58
N GLY A 411 -32.12 -4.15 1.51
CA GLY A 411 -32.87 -4.07 2.76
C GLY A 411 -34.38 -3.99 2.53
N LEU A 412 -34.84 -3.07 1.68
CA LEU A 412 -36.24 -2.93 1.27
C LEU A 412 -36.79 -4.20 0.61
N GLY A 413 -36.04 -4.81 -0.31
CA GLY A 413 -36.43 -6.07 -0.95
C GLY A 413 -36.70 -7.16 0.08
N SER A 414 -35.84 -7.28 1.09
CA SER A 414 -36.00 -8.26 2.16
C SER A 414 -37.21 -8.00 3.07
N LYS A 415 -37.57 -6.72 3.29
CA LYS A 415 -38.79 -6.32 4.02
C LYS A 415 -40.07 -6.61 3.22
N GLY A 416 -40.03 -6.53 1.89
CA GLY A 416 -41.14 -6.90 1.00
C GLY A 416 -41.51 -8.38 1.10
N GLU A 417 -40.52 -9.28 0.95
CA GLU A 417 -40.72 -10.73 1.10
C GLU A 417 -41.33 -11.12 2.46
N MET A 418 -40.99 -10.36 3.49
CA MET A 418 -41.46 -10.55 4.85
C MET A 418 -42.97 -10.32 4.98
N LEU A 419 -43.48 -9.25 4.36
CA LEU A 419 -44.87 -8.85 4.45
C LEU A 419 -45.80 -9.78 3.66
N GLU A 420 -45.36 -10.25 2.49
CA GLU A 420 -46.12 -11.24 1.72
C GLU A 420 -46.34 -12.55 2.51
N ASN A 421 -45.35 -12.96 3.29
CA ASN A 421 -45.43 -14.18 4.09
C ASN A 421 -46.03 -13.98 5.49
N TRP A 422 -46.23 -12.73 5.93
CA TRP A 422 -46.72 -12.41 7.27
C TRP A 422 -48.03 -13.11 7.65
N PRO A 423 -49.07 -13.19 6.79
CA PRO A 423 -50.31 -13.88 7.15
C PRO A 423 -50.11 -15.35 7.53
N LYS A 424 -49.19 -16.05 6.85
CA LYS A 424 -48.87 -17.46 7.16
C LYS A 424 -48.12 -17.57 8.50
N TRP A 425 -47.14 -16.70 8.71
CA TRP A 425 -46.35 -16.67 9.95
C TRP A 425 -47.17 -16.30 11.17
N ARG A 426 -48.12 -15.36 11.02
CA ARG A 426 -49.08 -14.99 12.06
C ARG A 426 -49.90 -16.21 12.49
N ASN A 427 -50.45 -16.94 11.52
CA ASN A 427 -51.25 -18.13 11.79
C ASN A 427 -50.45 -19.23 12.51
N GLU A 428 -49.16 -19.43 12.17
CA GLU A 428 -48.28 -20.37 12.89
C GLU A 428 -48.13 -19.97 14.37
N ILE A 429 -47.90 -18.68 14.65
CA ILE A 429 -47.78 -18.18 16.03
C ILE A 429 -49.11 -18.36 16.79
N ASP A 430 -50.25 -18.08 16.14
CA ASP A 430 -51.59 -18.29 16.70
C ASP A 430 -51.83 -19.76 17.10
N GLU A 431 -51.48 -20.71 16.22
CA GLU A 431 -51.65 -22.14 16.50
C GLU A 431 -50.77 -22.61 17.66
N LEU A 432 -49.51 -22.16 17.71
CA LEU A 432 -48.59 -22.50 18.79
C LEU A 432 -49.05 -21.93 20.15
N LEU A 433 -49.57 -20.71 20.18
CA LEU A 433 -50.15 -20.10 21.38
C LEU A 433 -51.47 -20.76 21.83
N LYS A 434 -52.21 -21.40 20.92
CA LYS A 434 -53.40 -22.20 21.29
C LYS A 434 -53.01 -23.53 21.93
N GLN A 435 -51.86 -24.09 21.57
CA GLN A 435 -51.37 -25.37 22.08
C GLN A 435 -50.63 -25.24 23.43
N GLY A 436 -50.13 -24.05 23.77
CA GLY A 436 -49.52 -23.78 25.06
C GLY A 436 -49.35 -22.29 25.35
N ASP A 437 -49.11 -21.95 26.62
CA ASP A 437 -49.02 -20.55 27.09
C ASP A 437 -47.74 -19.82 26.64
N SER A 438 -46.89 -20.44 25.80
CA SER A 438 -45.63 -19.85 25.35
C SER A 438 -45.14 -20.32 23.98
N VAL A 439 -44.52 -19.42 23.21
CA VAL A 439 -43.89 -19.70 21.91
C VAL A 439 -42.42 -19.30 21.93
N SER A 440 -41.54 -20.26 21.65
CA SER A 440 -40.09 -20.05 21.57
C SER A 440 -39.63 -19.72 20.15
N ILE A 441 -38.47 -19.08 19.99
CA ILE A 441 -37.83 -18.92 18.67
C ILE A 441 -37.57 -20.27 17.98
N SER A 442 -37.24 -21.32 18.74
CA SER A 442 -37.00 -22.65 18.16
C SER A 442 -38.25 -23.33 17.58
N SER A 443 -39.45 -22.99 18.08
CA SER A 443 -40.71 -23.58 17.62
C SER A 443 -41.24 -23.00 16.31
N LEU A 444 -40.71 -21.86 15.85
CA LEU A 444 -41.11 -21.19 14.61
C LEU A 444 -40.38 -21.80 13.40
N THR A 445 -40.85 -22.96 12.95
CA THR A 445 -40.18 -23.75 11.91
C THR A 445 -40.44 -23.21 10.50
N GLN A 446 -41.59 -22.58 10.25
CA GLN A 446 -41.92 -22.03 8.92
C GLN A 446 -41.38 -20.61 8.72
N ILE A 447 -40.91 -19.96 9.80
CA ILE A 447 -40.28 -18.64 9.75
C ILE A 447 -38.75 -18.80 9.64
N PRO A 448 -38.09 -18.19 8.64
CA PRO A 448 -36.64 -18.19 8.52
C PRO A 448 -35.95 -17.64 9.80
N PRO A 449 -34.82 -18.21 10.25
CA PRO A 449 -34.18 -17.85 11.54
C PRO A 449 -33.97 -16.35 11.76
N ARG A 450 -33.59 -15.61 10.71
CA ARG A 450 -33.37 -14.16 10.75
C ARG A 450 -34.62 -13.34 11.11
N TRP A 451 -35.82 -13.87 10.85
CA TRP A 451 -37.09 -13.14 10.99
C TRP A 451 -37.91 -13.53 12.22
N ARG A 452 -37.52 -14.58 12.95
CA ARG A 452 -38.29 -15.10 14.09
C ARG A 452 -38.46 -14.09 15.22
N LYS A 453 -37.39 -13.35 15.56
CA LYS A 453 -37.45 -12.31 16.60
C LYS A 453 -38.41 -11.18 16.23
N TRP A 454 -38.33 -10.71 14.99
CA TRP A 454 -39.26 -9.71 14.48
C TRP A 454 -40.70 -10.25 14.46
N ALA A 455 -40.91 -11.51 14.06
CA ALA A 455 -42.24 -12.08 13.93
C ALA A 455 -42.96 -12.13 15.28
N LEU A 456 -42.26 -12.53 16.35
CA LEU A 456 -42.79 -12.50 17.71
C LEU A 456 -43.09 -11.07 18.18
N ALA A 457 -42.17 -10.12 17.92
CA ALA A 457 -42.36 -8.71 18.29
C ALA A 457 -43.54 -8.06 17.56
N ARG A 458 -43.67 -8.32 16.26
CA ARG A 458 -44.81 -7.85 15.45
C ARG A 458 -46.11 -8.47 15.91
N TYR A 459 -46.13 -9.78 16.14
CA TYR A 459 -47.32 -10.48 16.64
C TYR A 459 -47.78 -9.88 17.97
N MET A 460 -46.86 -9.66 18.92
CA MET A 460 -47.17 -8.99 20.20
C MET A 460 -47.72 -7.57 19.98
N SER A 461 -47.17 -6.80 19.04
CA SER A 461 -47.67 -5.46 18.70
C SER A 461 -49.04 -5.46 18.02
N GLU A 462 -49.43 -6.55 17.34
CA GLU A 462 -50.76 -6.69 16.74
C GLU A 462 -51.82 -7.15 17.75
N HIS A 463 -51.41 -7.69 18.90
CA HIS A 463 -52.27 -8.20 19.98
C HIS A 463 -52.12 -7.38 21.27
N ILE A 464 -51.99 -6.05 21.13
CA ILE A 464 -51.95 -5.11 22.26
C ILE A 464 -53.26 -5.23 23.06
N GLY A 465 -53.15 -5.61 24.34
CA GLY A 465 -54.28 -5.81 25.24
C GLY A 465 -54.45 -7.26 25.70
N GLU A 466 -53.85 -8.23 25.00
CA GLU A 466 -53.64 -9.56 25.56
C GLU A 466 -52.46 -9.53 26.54
N SER A 467 -52.53 -10.30 27.63
CA SER A 467 -51.46 -10.38 28.63
C SER A 467 -50.25 -11.13 28.08
N LEU A 468 -49.58 -10.62 27.05
CA LEU A 468 -48.44 -11.25 26.37
C LEU A 468 -47.15 -10.48 26.68
N THR A 469 -46.04 -11.20 26.93
CA THR A 469 -44.70 -10.63 27.12
C THR A 469 -43.66 -11.44 26.36
N ILE A 470 -42.54 -10.81 25.99
CA ILE A 470 -41.39 -11.49 25.39
C ILE A 470 -40.24 -11.46 26.41
N GLU A 471 -39.90 -12.63 26.94
CA GLU A 471 -38.76 -12.83 27.83
C GLU A 471 -37.74 -13.74 27.16
N GLU A 472 -36.49 -13.28 27.03
CA GLU A 472 -35.37 -14.07 26.46
C GLU A 472 -35.68 -14.70 25.08
N GLY A 473 -36.54 -14.06 24.28
CA GLY A 473 -36.95 -14.59 22.97
C GLY A 473 -38.06 -15.64 23.02
N VAL A 474 -38.81 -15.71 24.12
CA VAL A 474 -40.01 -16.54 24.27
C VAL A 474 -41.20 -15.62 24.51
N LEU A 475 -42.22 -15.73 23.67
CA LEU A 475 -43.50 -15.05 23.86
C LEU A 475 -44.33 -15.85 24.87
N LYS A 476 -44.81 -15.24 25.97
CA LYS A 476 -45.56 -15.91 27.06
C LYS A 476 -46.83 -15.15 27.43
N ARG A 477 -47.88 -15.88 27.87
CA ARG A 477 -49.09 -15.29 28.46
C ARG A 477 -48.93 -15.11 29.99
N ILE A 478 -49.04 -13.87 30.49
CA ILE A 478 -48.93 -13.52 31.92
C ILE A 478 -50.26 -13.83 32.63
N LYS A 479 -50.22 -14.67 33.68
CA LYS A 479 -51.36 -14.89 34.60
C LYS A 479 -51.39 -13.77 35.64
N THR A 480 -52.51 -13.04 35.71
CA THR A 480 -52.67 -11.83 36.52
C THR A 480 -52.80 -12.17 38.01
N VAL A 481 -52.07 -11.45 38.88
CA VAL A 481 -52.33 -11.35 40.32
C VAL A 481 -52.97 -9.98 40.59
N THR A 482 -54.09 -9.99 41.29
CA THR A 482 -54.90 -8.80 41.63
C THR A 482 -54.24 -7.99 42.75
N ILE A 483 -54.06 -6.69 42.53
CA ILE A 483 -53.51 -5.72 43.50
C ILE A 483 -54.67 -4.95 44.15
N ASP A 484 -54.56 -4.64 45.44
CA ASP A 484 -55.51 -3.76 46.14
C ASP A 484 -55.32 -2.30 45.70
N LYS A 485 -56.10 -1.90 44.69
CA LYS A 485 -56.03 -0.61 43.99
C LYS A 485 -56.14 0.61 44.92
N ASN A 486 -56.73 0.44 46.11
CA ASN A 486 -57.06 1.54 47.01
C ASN A 486 -55.82 2.21 47.64
N GLU A 487 -54.78 1.44 47.99
CA GLU A 487 -53.59 1.99 48.65
C GLU A 487 -52.72 2.80 47.68
N VAL A 488 -52.58 2.34 46.43
CA VAL A 488 -51.85 3.06 45.37
C VAL A 488 -52.53 4.40 45.07
N VAL A 489 -53.86 4.42 45.03
CA VAL A 489 -54.65 5.65 44.84
C VAL A 489 -54.39 6.66 45.97
N LEU A 490 -54.23 6.22 47.23
CA LEU A 490 -53.88 7.13 48.33
C LEU A 490 -52.52 7.79 48.14
N VAL A 491 -51.52 7.05 47.66
CA VAL A 491 -50.18 7.60 47.37
C VAL A 491 -50.25 8.63 46.23
N LEU A 492 -50.99 8.33 45.16
CA LEU A 492 -51.18 9.26 44.04
C LEU A 492 -51.93 10.54 44.46
N ASN A 493 -52.93 10.42 45.33
CA ASN A 493 -53.63 11.58 45.91
C ASN A 493 -52.67 12.47 46.71
N GLY A 494 -51.75 11.87 47.47
CA GLY A 494 -50.72 12.61 48.20
C GLY A 494 -49.89 13.48 47.27
N LEU A 495 -49.37 12.92 46.18
CA LEU A 495 -48.60 13.66 45.17
C LEU A 495 -49.41 14.78 44.51
N MET A 496 -50.67 14.50 44.14
CA MET A 496 -51.54 15.50 43.52
C MET A 496 -51.88 16.65 44.48
N SER A 497 -51.97 16.38 45.78
CA SER A 497 -52.31 17.39 46.80
C SER A 497 -51.24 18.46 47.00
N GLU A 498 -49.99 18.20 46.59
CA GLU A 498 -48.91 19.19 46.62
C GLU A 498 -49.09 20.31 45.59
N GLY A 499 -50.02 20.14 44.64
CA GLY A 499 -50.44 21.19 43.71
C GLY A 499 -49.47 21.50 42.57
N ARG A 500 -48.42 20.69 42.39
CA ARG A 500 -47.35 20.90 41.38
C ARG A 500 -47.52 20.05 40.11
N MET A 501 -48.41 19.07 40.15
CA MET A 501 -48.65 18.13 39.05
C MET A 501 -50.06 18.34 38.49
N GLU A 502 -50.20 18.10 37.19
CA GLU A 502 -51.48 18.11 36.47
C GLU A 502 -52.07 16.70 36.36
N GLY A 503 -51.21 15.69 36.43
CA GLY A 503 -51.65 14.32 36.53
C GLY A 503 -50.53 13.33 36.81
N VAL A 504 -50.89 12.18 37.39
CA VAL A 504 -49.96 11.10 37.72
C VAL A 504 -50.53 9.73 37.36
N ALA A 505 -49.68 8.80 36.97
CA ALA A 505 -50.07 7.41 36.71
C ALA A 505 -49.01 6.41 37.16
N ALA A 506 -49.43 5.44 37.98
CA ALA A 506 -48.63 4.29 38.38
C ALA A 506 -48.86 3.15 37.39
N ILE A 507 -47.79 2.69 36.77
CA ILE A 507 -47.81 1.77 35.63
C ILE A 507 -46.84 0.63 35.94
N ARG A 508 -47.21 -0.61 35.66
CA ARG A 508 -46.25 -1.74 35.77
C ARG A 508 -45.24 -1.65 34.64
N LYS A 509 -44.05 -2.24 34.82
CA LYS A 509 -43.02 -2.25 33.76
C LYS A 509 -43.46 -2.93 32.46
N ASP A 510 -44.49 -3.79 32.49
CA ASP A 510 -45.09 -4.40 31.31
C ASP A 510 -46.13 -3.51 30.61
N GLY A 511 -46.34 -2.28 31.08
CA GLY A 511 -47.26 -1.31 30.48
C GLY A 511 -48.70 -1.38 31.00
N LEU A 512 -49.00 -2.26 31.96
CA LEU A 512 -50.33 -2.33 32.55
C LEU A 512 -50.54 -1.20 33.58
N LEU A 513 -51.63 -0.44 33.42
CA LEU A 513 -52.00 0.61 34.36
C LEU A 513 -52.41 0.02 35.72
N VAL A 514 -51.82 0.52 36.80
CA VAL A 514 -52.20 0.16 38.18
C VAL A 514 -53.28 1.14 38.68
N ALA A 515 -52.96 2.42 38.67
CA ALA A 515 -53.84 3.51 39.08
C ALA A 515 -53.40 4.82 38.42
N SER A 516 -54.33 5.75 38.21
CA SER A 516 -54.05 7.06 37.61
C SER A 516 -54.96 8.15 38.15
N MET A 517 -54.43 9.36 38.17
CA MET A 517 -55.14 10.63 38.35
C MET A 517 -54.69 11.56 37.23
N LEU A 518 -55.06 11.23 36.00
CA LEU A 518 -54.73 12.01 34.82
C LEU A 518 -55.93 12.91 34.44
N PRO A 519 -55.69 14.03 33.74
CA PRO A 519 -56.74 14.81 33.08
C PRO A 519 -57.65 13.93 32.23
N LYS A 520 -58.94 14.27 32.14
CA LYS A 520 -59.96 13.45 31.47
C LYS A 520 -59.71 13.30 29.96
N GLU A 521 -58.95 14.22 29.39
CA GLU A 521 -58.58 14.28 27.99
C GLU A 521 -57.48 13.26 27.63
N ILE A 522 -56.82 12.67 28.63
CA ILE A 522 -55.71 11.75 28.44
C ILE A 522 -56.18 10.30 28.63
N ASP A 523 -56.03 9.47 27.60
CA ASP A 523 -56.25 8.03 27.71
C ASP A 523 -55.16 7.38 28.57
N SER A 524 -55.58 6.97 29.76
CA SER A 524 -54.72 6.33 30.76
C SER A 524 -54.06 5.02 30.29
N ASN A 525 -54.70 4.25 29.40
CA ASN A 525 -54.11 3.02 28.85
C ASN A 525 -53.08 3.33 27.77
N LEU A 526 -53.40 4.27 26.88
CA LEU A 526 -52.49 4.72 25.83
C LEU A 526 -51.20 5.31 26.44
N ILE A 527 -51.34 6.21 27.41
CA ILE A 527 -50.17 6.85 28.03
C ILE A 527 -49.33 5.86 28.85
N SER A 528 -49.97 4.83 29.41
CA SER A 528 -49.26 3.74 30.10
C SER A 528 -48.39 2.93 29.14
N ALA A 529 -48.95 2.55 27.99
CA ALA A 529 -48.21 1.83 26.95
C ALA A 529 -47.07 2.66 26.37
N VAL A 530 -47.31 3.96 26.09
CA VAL A 530 -46.28 4.88 25.60
C VAL A 530 -45.14 5.00 26.62
N SER A 531 -45.47 5.19 27.90
CA SER A 531 -44.46 5.33 28.97
C SER A 531 -43.59 4.09 29.11
N ALA A 532 -44.17 2.89 29.08
CA ALA A 532 -43.42 1.64 29.14
C ALA A 532 -42.48 1.47 27.94
N LYS A 533 -42.94 1.81 26.73
CA LYS A 533 -42.11 1.78 25.51
C LYS A 533 -40.96 2.79 25.58
N MET A 534 -41.19 3.98 26.12
CA MET A 534 -40.15 4.99 26.31
C MET A 534 -39.05 4.51 27.26
N ILE A 535 -39.41 3.84 28.36
CA ILE A 535 -38.42 3.23 29.27
C ILE A 535 -37.62 2.12 28.58
N ALA A 536 -38.28 1.24 27.82
CA ALA A 536 -37.58 0.17 27.10
C ALA A 536 -36.54 0.73 26.11
N ASN A 537 -36.91 1.78 25.37
CA ASN A 537 -36.02 2.45 24.43
C ASN A 537 -34.89 3.21 25.14
N SER A 538 -35.18 3.87 26.27
CA SER A 538 -34.15 4.59 27.02
C SER A 538 -33.14 3.64 27.67
N ASP A 539 -33.57 2.48 28.15
CA ASP A 539 -32.67 1.45 28.68
C ASP A 539 -31.76 0.90 27.59
N MET A 540 -32.28 0.68 26.38
CA MET A 540 -31.47 0.29 25.23
C MET A 540 -30.43 1.36 24.88
N ALA A 541 -30.85 2.62 24.75
CA ALA A 541 -29.94 3.74 24.47
C ALA A 541 -28.87 3.91 25.58
N SER A 542 -29.26 3.80 26.85
CA SER A 542 -28.35 3.91 27.99
C SER A 542 -27.31 2.78 28.03
N GLN A 543 -27.67 1.57 27.59
CA GLN A 543 -26.72 0.46 27.44
C GLN A 543 -25.71 0.72 26.33
N GLU A 544 -26.16 1.18 25.16
CA GLU A 544 -25.28 1.56 24.05
C GLU A 544 -24.33 2.71 24.43
N PHE A 545 -24.76 3.60 25.32
CA PHE A 545 -23.92 4.69 25.85
C PHE A 545 -23.05 4.30 27.05
N GLU A 546 -23.10 3.04 27.48
CA GLU A 546 -22.39 2.53 28.66
C GLU A 546 -22.71 3.31 29.95
N LYS A 547 -23.98 3.73 30.12
CA LYS A 547 -24.47 4.48 31.30
C LYS A 547 -25.31 3.66 32.27
N GLY A 548 -25.52 2.37 31.99
CA GLY A 548 -26.27 1.47 32.85
C GLY A 548 -27.78 1.59 32.65
N ARG A 549 -28.56 1.54 33.73
CA ARG A 549 -30.03 1.55 33.68
C ARG A 549 -30.61 2.96 33.78
N THR A 550 -31.75 3.19 33.15
CA THR A 550 -32.48 4.45 33.23
C THR A 550 -33.08 4.63 34.62
N ASN A 551 -32.75 5.73 35.30
CA ASN A 551 -33.38 6.09 36.57
C ASN A 551 -34.68 6.87 36.36
N TYR A 552 -34.66 7.85 35.46
CA TYR A 552 -35.84 8.61 35.05
C TYR A 552 -35.64 9.21 33.65
N ILE A 553 -36.75 9.56 33.00
CA ILE A 553 -36.78 10.35 31.77
C ILE A 553 -37.43 11.70 32.09
N LEU A 554 -36.80 12.78 31.65
CA LEU A 554 -37.36 14.13 31.67
C LEU A 554 -37.69 14.55 30.24
N LEU A 555 -38.94 14.90 30.00
CA LEU A 555 -39.42 15.44 28.73
C LEU A 555 -39.74 16.92 28.93
N LYS A 556 -39.05 17.78 28.17
CA LYS A 556 -39.34 19.21 28.17
C LYS A 556 -40.29 19.55 27.05
N GLY A 557 -41.48 20.02 27.41
CA GLY A 557 -42.51 20.47 26.47
C GLY A 557 -42.69 21.98 26.50
N ILE A 558 -43.20 22.53 25.41
CA ILE A 558 -43.51 23.98 25.32
C ILE A 558 -44.62 24.37 26.30
N GLU A 559 -45.56 23.46 26.55
CA GLU A 559 -46.72 23.68 27.43
C GLU A 559 -46.58 23.07 28.82
N GLY A 560 -45.52 22.31 29.07
CA GLY A 560 -45.29 21.66 30.36
C GLY A 560 -44.23 20.58 30.26
N ASP A 561 -43.61 20.27 31.40
CA ASP A 561 -42.61 19.21 31.50
C ASP A 561 -43.26 17.91 32.00
N SER A 562 -42.70 16.78 31.63
CA SER A 562 -43.16 15.46 32.10
C SER A 562 -41.98 14.66 32.63
N VAL A 563 -42.21 13.90 33.69
CA VAL A 563 -41.22 13.02 34.29
C VAL A 563 -41.75 11.59 34.32
N ILE A 564 -40.94 10.65 33.88
CA ILE A 564 -41.19 9.21 34.00
C ILE A 564 -40.12 8.64 34.91
N TYR A 565 -40.47 8.24 36.12
CA TYR A 565 -39.53 7.67 37.08
C TYR A 565 -39.60 6.15 37.08
N VAL A 566 -38.45 5.48 37.11
CA VAL A 566 -38.35 4.01 36.98
C VAL A 566 -38.09 3.39 38.35
N GLY A 567 -39.09 2.69 38.88
CA GLY A 567 -38.97 1.86 40.07
C GLY A 567 -38.44 0.46 39.78
N ARG A 568 -38.52 -0.42 40.78
CA ARG A 568 -38.16 -1.85 40.67
C ARG A 568 -39.21 -2.63 39.88
N LYS A 569 -40.50 -2.45 40.20
CA LYS A 569 -41.63 -3.16 39.60
C LYS A 569 -42.59 -2.22 38.86
N VAL A 570 -42.67 -0.96 39.29
CA VAL A 570 -43.50 0.06 38.64
C VAL A 570 -42.69 1.18 38.01
N ILE A 571 -43.39 1.96 37.19
CA ILE A 571 -43.00 3.20 36.58
C ILE A 571 -44.04 4.23 37.03
N LEU A 572 -43.60 5.43 37.41
CA LEU A 572 -44.48 6.52 37.79
C LEU A 572 -44.36 7.65 36.76
N LEU A 573 -45.42 7.87 36.00
CA LEU A 573 -45.57 9.01 35.10
C LEU A 573 -46.12 10.20 35.87
N SER A 574 -45.55 11.38 35.67
CA SER A 574 -46.02 12.63 36.26
C SER A 574 -45.98 13.76 35.23
N LEU A 575 -47.11 14.42 35.05
CA LEU A 575 -47.28 15.61 34.21
C LEU A 575 -47.15 16.83 35.11
N LEU A 576 -46.18 17.70 34.83
CA LEU A 576 -45.84 18.84 35.69
C LEU A 576 -46.51 20.10 35.19
N LYS A 577 -46.86 20.99 36.12
CA LYS A 577 -47.28 22.35 35.76
C LYS A 577 -46.11 23.12 35.15
N LYS A 578 -46.45 24.05 34.25
CA LYS A 578 -45.49 24.93 33.59
C LYS A 578 -44.69 25.75 34.61
N GLY A 579 -43.36 25.66 34.56
CA GLY A 579 -42.44 26.46 35.39
C GLY A 579 -42.06 25.84 36.75
N GLU A 580 -42.40 24.58 37.01
CA GLU A 580 -42.07 23.89 38.26
C GLU A 580 -40.58 23.52 38.42
N SER A 581 -40.14 23.41 39.67
CA SER A 581 -38.77 23.01 40.00
C SER A 581 -38.57 21.50 39.86
N ILE A 582 -37.91 21.09 38.76
CA ILE A 582 -37.67 19.68 38.39
C ILE A 582 -36.98 18.88 39.51
N GLY A 583 -35.99 19.47 40.18
CA GLY A 583 -35.20 18.76 41.20
C GLY A 583 -36.02 18.32 42.41
N PHE A 584 -36.92 19.18 42.89
CA PHE A 584 -37.83 18.85 44.00
C PHE A 584 -38.83 17.78 43.57
N VAL A 585 -39.42 17.96 42.38
CA VAL A 585 -40.41 17.05 41.82
C VAL A 585 -39.86 15.62 41.67
N ILE A 586 -38.65 15.46 41.15
CA ILE A 586 -38.00 14.15 41.01
C ILE A 586 -37.87 13.46 42.38
N SER A 587 -37.50 14.20 43.43
CA SER A 587 -37.39 13.65 44.80
C SER A 587 -38.72 13.11 45.33
N GLU A 588 -39.82 13.83 45.14
CA GLU A 588 -41.14 13.38 45.62
C GLU A 588 -41.69 12.21 44.81
N ILE A 589 -41.52 12.24 43.48
CA ILE A 589 -41.88 11.13 42.60
C ILE A 589 -41.07 9.87 42.96
N ALA A 590 -39.77 10.00 43.27
CA ALA A 590 -38.94 8.88 43.69
C ALA A 590 -39.49 8.21 44.96
N LYS A 591 -39.78 9.00 46.02
CA LYS A 591 -40.35 8.48 47.28
C LYS A 591 -41.70 7.80 47.07
N ALA A 592 -42.56 8.37 46.24
CA ALA A 592 -43.86 7.79 45.92
C ALA A 592 -43.71 6.48 45.13
N THR A 593 -42.80 6.44 44.17
CA THR A 593 -42.50 5.22 43.39
C THR A 593 -42.01 4.11 44.31
N GLU A 594 -41.10 4.40 45.24
CA GLU A 594 -40.62 3.42 46.21
C GLU A 594 -41.72 2.87 47.12
N LYS A 595 -42.67 3.73 47.56
CA LYS A 595 -43.84 3.30 48.34
C LYS A 595 -44.73 2.36 47.53
N ILE A 596 -44.99 2.70 46.27
CA ILE A 596 -45.83 1.88 45.38
C ILE A 596 -45.14 0.55 45.04
N ASP A 597 -43.82 0.57 44.83
CA ASP A 597 -43.00 -0.64 44.64
C ASP A 597 -42.99 -1.57 45.86
N ALA A 598 -43.25 -1.06 47.06
CA ALA A 598 -43.37 -1.88 48.26
C ALA A 598 -44.77 -2.52 48.40
N MET A 599 -45.77 -1.99 47.71
CA MET A 599 -47.16 -2.45 47.71
C MET A 599 -47.45 -3.51 46.63
N ILE A 600 -46.57 -3.60 45.62
CA ILE A 600 -46.64 -4.48 44.43
C ILE A 600 -45.46 -5.45 44.47
#